data_AF-A0A8B4BXN7-F1
#
_entry.id   AF-A0A8B4BXN7-F1
#
_cell.length_a   1.000
_cell.length_b   1.000
_cell.length_c   1.000
_cell.angle_alpha   90.00
_cell.angle_beta   90.00
_cell.angle_gamma   90.00
#
_symmetry.space_group_name_H-M   'P 1'
#
loop_
_entity.id
_entity.type
_entity.pdbx_description
1 polymer ?
#
loop_
_entity_poly.entity_id
_entity_poly.type
_entity_poly.pdbx_seq_one_letter_code
_entity_poly.pdbx_strand_id
1 'polypeptide(L)' 'MTHTIEIPFWTIGDFHDMDEMHEEYAVISGTPIDGKMVYDRRMQEWKILIH' A
#
# COMPACT_ATOMS: atom_id res chain seq x y z
N MET A 1 22.44 6.48 10.40
CA MET A 1 21.55 5.29 10.43
C MET A 1 20.51 5.48 9.35
N THR A 2 20.76 4.94 8.16
CA THR A 2 19.79 4.98 7.04
C THR A 2 18.71 3.95 7.32
N HIS A 3 17.47 4.42 7.47
CA HIS A 3 16.31 3.55 7.61
C HIS A 3 15.83 3.23 6.19
N THR A 4 16.02 1.99 5.75
CA THR A 4 15.56 1.51 4.44
C THR A 4 14.16 0.94 4.63
N ILE A 5 13.18 1.43 3.88
CA ILE A 5 11.81 0.90 3.86
C ILE A 5 11.64 0.19 2.52
N GLU A 6 11.38 -1.12 2.55
CA GLU A 6 11.02 -1.90 1.37
C GLU A 6 9.50 -1.86 1.22
N ILE A 7 9.02 -1.34 0.09
CA ILE A 7 7.58 -1.24 -0.22
C ILE A 7 7.28 -2.23 -1.35
N PRO A 8 6.42 -3.24 -1.14
CA PRO A 8 5.96 -4.10 -2.21
C PRO A 8 5.05 -3.28 -3.14
N PHE A 9 5.39 -3.25 -4.43
CA PHE A 9 4.54 -2.69 -5.48
C PHE A 9 3.85 -3.85 -6.19
N TRP A 10 2.54 -3.74 -6.38
CA TRP A 10 1.80 -4.60 -7.30
C TRP A 10 2.02 -4.05 -8.71
N THR A 11 2.53 -4.87 -9.60
CA THR A 11 2.73 -4.50 -11.01
C THR A 11 1.38 -4.61 -11.73
N ILE A 12 1.05 -3.63 -12.58
CA ILE A 12 -0.12 -3.72 -13.46
C ILE A 12 0.08 -4.95 -14.35
N GLY A 13 -0.77 -5.98 -14.18
CA GLY A 13 -0.67 -7.27 -14.87
C GLY A 13 -0.61 -8.48 -13.95
N ASP A 14 -0.46 -8.29 -12.63
CA ASP A 14 -0.53 -9.39 -11.64
C ASP A 14 -1.98 -9.87 -11.41
N PHE A 15 -2.96 -9.06 -11.80
CA PHE A 15 -4.39 -9.33 -11.71
C PHE A 15 -5.03 -9.24 -13.10
N HIS A 16 -6.07 -10.03 -13.33
CA HIS A 16 -6.85 -10.05 -14.56
C HIS A 16 -7.56 -8.71 -14.79
N ASP A 17 -8.05 -8.09 -13.70
CA ASP A 17 -8.69 -6.80 -13.70
C ASP A 17 -8.61 -6.09 -12.33
N MET A 18 -9.25 -4.93 -12.24
CA MET A 18 -9.27 -4.10 -11.03
C MET A 18 -10.17 -4.67 -9.93
N ASP A 19 -11.14 -5.52 -10.27
CA ASP A 19 -12.06 -6.12 -9.30
C ASP A 19 -11.33 -7.23 -8.53
N GLU A 20 -10.58 -8.09 -9.23
CA GLU A 20 -9.73 -9.11 -8.61
C GLU A 20 -8.68 -8.49 -7.68
N MET A 21 -8.02 -7.42 -8.13
CA MET A 21 -7.07 -6.67 -7.29
C MET A 21 -7.73 -6.10 -6.03
N HIS A 22 -8.96 -5.60 -6.15
CA HIS A 22 -9.69 -5.04 -5.02
C HIS A 22 -10.13 -6.10 -4.02
N GLU A 23 -10.57 -7.27 -4.49
CA GLU A 23 -10.93 -8.42 -3.65
C GLU A 23 -9.71 -8.90 -2.84
N GLU A 24 -8.57 -9.10 -3.49
CA GLU A 24 -7.33 -9.52 -2.82
C GLU A 24 -6.86 -8.46 -1.81
N TYR A 25 -6.93 -7.18 -2.16
CA TYR A 25 -6.64 -6.09 -1.23
C TYR A 25 -7.53 -6.14 0.02
N ALA A 26 -8.83 -6.39 -0.15
CA ALA A 26 -9.76 -6.47 0.96
C ALA A 26 -9.38 -7.61 1.93
N VAL A 27 -8.95 -8.76 1.41
CA VAL A 27 -8.47 -9.90 2.20
C VAL A 27 -7.23 -9.54 3.02
N ILE A 28 -6.21 -8.94 2.40
CA ILE A 28 -4.93 -8.67 3.07
C ILE A 28 -4.94 -7.40 3.94
N SER A 29 -5.89 -6.49 3.72
CA SER A 29 -5.94 -5.17 4.39
C SER A 29 -6.09 -5.24 5.92
N GLY A 30 -6.60 -6.36 6.45
CA GLY A 30 -6.74 -6.60 7.88
C GLY A 30 -5.48 -7.18 8.55
N THR A 31 -4.44 -7.50 7.78
CA THR A 31 -3.21 -8.08 8.30
C THR A 31 -2.38 -6.99 8.99
N PRO A 32 -1.73 -7.27 10.14
CA PRO A 32 -0.80 -6.33 10.74
C PRO A 32 0.31 -5.95 9.75
N ILE A 33 0.55 -4.66 9.59
CA ILE A 33 1.62 -4.11 8.75
C ILE A 33 2.50 -3.20 9.60
N ASP A 34 3.80 -3.17 9.31
CA ASP A 34 4.75 -2.30 10.01
C ASP A 34 4.56 -0.82 9.62
N GLY A 35 3.92 -0.56 8.47
CA GLY A 35 3.56 0.79 8.06
C GLY A 35 2.75 0.86 6.77
N LYS A 36 2.14 2.02 6.54
CA LYS A 36 1.29 2.34 5.39
C LYS A 36 1.73 3.63 4.73
N MET A 37 1.84 3.63 3.40
CA MET A 37 1.96 4.87 2.62
C MET A 37 0.56 5.37 2.24
N VAL A 38 0.27 6.64 2.54
CA VAL A 38 -1.02 7.28 2.24
C VAL A 38 -0.80 8.60 1.52
N TYR A 39 -1.64 8.90 0.54
CA TYR A 39 -1.64 10.21 -0.11
C TYR A 39 -2.61 11.15 0.61
N ASP A 40 -2.10 12.18 1.27
CA ASP A 40 -2.92 13.23 1.88
C ASP A 40 -3.41 14.18 0.79
N ARG A 41 -4.66 14.00 0.35
CA ARG A 41 -5.27 14.82 -0.70
C ARG A 41 -5.37 16.31 -0.35
N ARG A 42 -5.42 16.66 0.93
CA ARG A 42 -5.53 18.06 1.39
C ARG A 42 -4.18 18.76 1.30
N MET A 43 -3.11 18.06 1.69
CA MET A 43 -1.74 18.61 1.65
C MET A 43 -1.06 18.33 0.30
N GLN A 44 -1.65 17.47 -0.53
CA GLN A 44 -1.09 16.97 -1.80
C GLN A 44 0.27 16.28 -1.65
N GLU A 45 0.47 15.59 -0.53
CA GLU A 45 1.74 14.98 -0.15
C GLU A 45 1.58 13.50 0.21
N TRP A 46 2.59 12.70 -0.09
CA TRP A 46 2.69 11.32 0.39
C TRP A 46 3.19 11.29 1.83
N LYS A 47 2.55 10.49 2.66
CA LYS A 47 2.90 10.29 4.07
C LYS A 47 3.13 8.81 4.35
N ILE A 48 4.10 8.53 5.22
CA ILE A 48 4.33 7.19 5.75
C ILE A 48 3.80 7.16 7.18
N LEU A 49 2.88 6.24 7.45
CA LEU A 49 2.33 5.98 8.77
C LEU A 49 2.98 4.68 9.27
N ILE A 50 3.81 4.77 10.30
CA ILE A 50 4.46 3.60 10.92
C ILE A 50 3.63 3.26 12.17
N HIS A 51 3.44 1.97 12.46
CA HIS A 51 2.74 1.51 13.67
C HIS A 51 3.68 1.29 14.85
#